data_AF-A0A318GYE9-F1
#
_entry.id   AF-A0A318GYE9-F1
#
_cell.length_a   1.000
_cell.length_b   1.000
_cell.length_c   1.000
_cell.angle_alpha   90.00
_cell.angle_beta   90.00
_cell.angle_gamma   90.00
#
_symmetry.space_group_name_H-M   'P 1'
#
loop_
_entity.id
_entity.type
_entity.pdbx_description
1 polymer ?
#
loop_
_entity_poly.entity_id
_entity_poly.type
_entity_poly.pdbx_seq_one_letter_code
_entity_poly.pdbx_strand_id
1 'polypeptide(L)'
;MSPRVVRCVVLRLSGMPFGARRPGRLEARTAREAALVTQNLRLRAELVLLRTAVFWGLGAATVLRRPPATRVRPRLEAGAREAQAVICQTGCAGHAHPWLEADGQCRRSGEACDRVDPAAVR
;
A
#
# COMPACT_ATOMS: atom_id res chain seq x y z
N MET A 1 25.09 -64.02 25.11
CA MET A 1 24.81 -62.58 24.83
C MET A 1 24.49 -61.89 26.15
N SER A 2 25.31 -60.93 26.58
CA SER A 2 25.25 -60.35 27.92
C SER A 2 24.19 -59.23 28.02
N PRO A 3 23.31 -59.24 29.04
CA PRO A 3 22.24 -58.24 29.22
C PRO A 3 22.74 -56.81 29.42
N ARG A 4 24.05 -56.63 29.65
CA ARG A 4 24.71 -55.32 29.76
C ARG A 4 24.83 -54.58 28.42
N VAL A 5 24.92 -55.31 27.29
CA VAL A 5 25.06 -54.69 25.96
C VAL A 5 23.75 -54.04 25.52
N VAL A 6 22.61 -54.66 25.82
CA VAL A 6 21.27 -54.14 25.47
C VAL A 6 20.96 -52.84 26.21
N ARG A 7 21.35 -52.73 27.49
CA ARG A 7 21.15 -51.51 28.29
C ARG A 7 21.97 -50.32 27.79
N CYS A 8 23.15 -50.58 27.21
CA CYS A 8 24.02 -49.54 26.64
C CYS A 8 23.46 -48.96 25.33
N VAL A 9 22.79 -49.79 24.51
CA VAL A 9 22.15 -49.33 23.26
C VAL A 9 20.87 -48.54 23.53
N VAL A 10 20.05 -48.94 24.50
CA VAL A 10 18.81 -48.21 24.86
C VAL A 10 19.12 -46.83 25.47
N LEU A 11 20.15 -46.72 26.31
CA LEU A 11 20.58 -45.42 26.86
C LEU A 11 21.16 -44.46 25.81
N ARG A 12 21.68 -44.98 24.69
CA ARG A 12 22.22 -44.15 23.59
C ARG A 12 21.13 -43.57 22.69
N LEU A 13 19.93 -44.15 22.68
CA LEU A 13 18.75 -43.61 22.00
C LEU A 13 17.96 -42.60 22.86
N SER A 14 18.13 -42.63 24.19
CA SER A 14 17.59 -41.61 25.11
C SER A 14 18.50 -40.38 25.26
N GLY A 15 19.68 -40.38 24.62
CA GLY A 15 20.74 -39.40 24.81
C GLY A 15 21.11 -38.59 23.57
N MET A 16 20.23 -38.47 22.57
CA MET A 16 20.38 -37.36 21.62
C MET A 16 19.88 -36.10 22.32
N PRO A 17 20.73 -35.09 22.57
CA PRO A 17 20.21 -33.79 22.94
C PRO A 17 19.37 -33.33 21.75
N PHE A 18 18.05 -33.45 21.85
CA PHE A 18 17.15 -32.58 21.10
C PHE A 18 17.64 -31.17 21.42
N GLY A 19 18.41 -30.60 20.49
CA GLY A 19 19.18 -29.39 20.74
C GLY A 19 18.26 -28.39 21.39
N ALA A 20 18.50 -28.10 22.66
CA ALA A 20 17.62 -27.29 23.48
C ALA A 20 17.46 -25.94 22.79
N ARG A 21 16.38 -25.79 22.02
CA ARG A 21 16.06 -24.56 21.31
C ARG A 21 15.73 -23.55 22.39
N ARG A 22 16.68 -22.67 22.69
CA ARG A 22 16.45 -21.54 23.60
C ARG A 22 15.26 -20.75 23.05
N PRO A 23 14.13 -20.64 23.76
CA PRO A 23 12.89 -20.06 23.23
C PRO A 23 13.11 -18.66 22.64
N GLY A 24 13.92 -17.83 23.30
CA GLY A 24 14.26 -16.49 22.80
C GLY A 24 15.02 -16.44 21.47
N ARG A 25 15.71 -17.51 21.04
CA ARG A 25 16.37 -17.55 19.71
C ARG A 25 15.36 -17.76 18.59
N LEU A 26 14.29 -18.53 18.85
CA LEU A 26 13.23 -18.74 17.88
C LEU A 26 12.40 -17.45 17.72
N GLU A 27 12.04 -16.82 18.83
CA GLU A 27 11.30 -15.55 18.84
C GLU A 27 12.09 -14.41 18.18
N ALA A 28 13.39 -14.27 18.47
CA ALA A 28 14.22 -13.28 17.80
C ALA A 28 14.33 -13.53 16.28
N ARG A 29 14.31 -14.80 15.86
CA ARG A 29 14.34 -15.18 14.45
C ARG A 29 13.01 -14.88 13.75
N THR A 30 11.88 -15.23 14.36
CA THR A 30 10.55 -14.92 13.79
C THR A 30 10.31 -13.42 13.72
N ALA A 31 10.75 -12.65 14.72
CA ALA A 31 10.70 -11.20 14.70
C ALA A 31 11.54 -10.60 13.55
N ARG A 32 12.76 -11.14 13.34
CA ARG A 32 13.62 -10.72 12.23
C ARG A 32 13.02 -11.09 10.87
N GLU A 33 12.45 -12.29 10.75
CA GLU A 33 11.77 -12.72 9.53
C GLU A 33 10.57 -11.81 9.22
N ALA A 34 9.75 -11.47 10.20
CA ALA A 34 8.62 -10.54 10.04
C ALA A 34 9.08 -9.12 9.62
N ALA A 35 10.17 -8.62 10.21
CA ALA A 35 10.75 -7.33 9.84
C ALA A 35 11.24 -7.33 8.38
N LEU A 36 11.93 -8.39 7.97
CA LEU A 36 12.42 -8.53 6.58
C LEU A 36 11.27 -8.66 5.58
N VAL A 37 10.21 -9.39 5.92
CA VAL A 37 9.00 -9.50 5.09
C VAL A 37 8.37 -8.11 4.90
N THR A 38 8.21 -7.35 5.99
CA THR A 38 7.69 -5.98 5.93
C THR A 38 8.54 -5.09 5.02
N GLN A 39 9.87 -5.13 5.18
CA GLN A 39 10.79 -4.35 4.36
C GLN A 39 10.73 -4.78 2.88
N ASN A 40 10.65 -6.08 2.61
CA ASN A 40 10.55 -6.60 1.25
C ASN A 40 9.26 -6.14 0.55
N LEU A 41 8.13 -6.18 1.24
CA LEU A 41 6.86 -5.69 0.73
C LEU A 41 6.91 -4.19 0.45
N ARG A 42 7.50 -3.40 1.36
CA ARG A 42 7.67 -1.96 1.16
C ARG A 42 8.51 -1.65 -0.09
N LEU A 43 9.66 -2.29 -0.24
CA LEU A 43 10.54 -2.09 -1.40
C LEU A 43 9.89 -2.53 -2.72
N ARG A 44 9.12 -3.63 -2.70
CA ARG A 44 8.32 -4.06 -3.87
C ARG A 44 7.27 -3.01 -4.24
N ALA A 45 6.57 -2.44 -3.27
CA ALA A 45 5.60 -1.38 -3.51
C ALA A 45 6.29 -0.13 -4.12
N GLU A 46 7.44 0.28 -3.57
CA GLU A 46 8.24 1.38 -4.11
C GLU A 46 8.65 1.13 -5.57
N LEU A 47 9.09 -0.08 -5.92
CA LEU A 47 9.41 -0.46 -7.30
C LEU A 47 8.21 -0.43 -8.24
N VAL A 48 7.06 -0.93 -7.81
CA VAL A 48 5.82 -0.89 -8.61
C VAL A 48 5.44 0.56 -8.91
N LEU A 49 5.48 1.44 -7.91
CA LEU A 49 5.19 2.85 -8.09
C LEU A 49 6.18 3.53 -9.05
N LEU A 50 7.49 3.30 -8.90
CA LEU A 50 8.52 3.85 -9.78
C LEU A 50 8.34 3.38 -11.22
N ARG A 51 8.13 2.07 -11.44
CA ARG A 51 7.91 1.51 -12.77
C ARG A 51 6.64 2.07 -13.42
N THR A 52 5.58 2.23 -12.64
CA THR A 52 4.33 2.84 -13.10
C THR A 52 4.59 4.29 -13.50
N ALA A 53 5.24 5.09 -12.66
CA ALA A 53 5.58 6.48 -13.00
C ALA A 53 6.41 6.58 -14.29
N VAL A 54 7.40 5.71 -14.48
CA VAL A 54 8.18 5.64 -15.74
C VAL A 54 7.29 5.30 -16.93
N PHE A 55 6.45 4.26 -16.81
CA PHE A 55 5.55 3.84 -17.87
C PHE A 55 4.58 4.95 -18.31
N TRP A 56 4.12 5.76 -17.36
CA TRP A 56 3.23 6.89 -17.60
C TRP A 56 3.95 8.22 -17.87
N GLY A 57 5.29 8.23 -17.98
CA GLY A 57 6.06 9.44 -18.25
C GLY A 57 6.07 10.48 -17.10
N LEU A 58 5.71 10.09 -15.88
CA LEU A 58 5.53 10.99 -14.73
C LEU A 58 6.85 11.35 -14.01
N GLY A 59 8.01 10.85 -14.47
CA GLY A 59 9.33 11.10 -13.86
C GLY A 59 9.49 10.48 -12.46
N ALA A 60 10.70 9.99 -12.12
CA ALA A 60 10.93 9.26 -10.85
C ALA A 60 10.67 10.11 -9.57
N ALA A 61 10.77 11.43 -9.67
CA ALA A 61 10.57 12.36 -8.55
C ALA A 61 9.12 12.39 -8.02
N THR A 62 8.12 11.99 -8.81
CA THR A 62 6.71 11.97 -8.37
C THR A 62 6.40 10.89 -7.33
N VAL A 63 7.28 9.89 -7.19
CA VAL A 63 7.06 8.72 -6.31
C VAL A 63 7.76 8.88 -4.96
N LEU A 64 8.79 9.73 -4.87
CA LEU A 64 9.72 9.76 -3.73
C LEU A 64 9.18 10.42 -2.46
N ARG A 65 8.08 11.18 -2.54
CA ARG A 65 7.41 11.75 -1.37
C ARG A 65 6.00 12.11 -1.73
N ARG A 66 5.00 11.50 -1.07
CA ARG A 66 3.67 12.11 -0.96
C ARG A 66 3.77 13.15 0.15
N PRO A 67 3.82 14.46 -0.13
CA PRO A 67 3.70 15.46 0.92
C PRO A 67 2.31 15.30 1.57
N PRO A 68 2.12 15.72 2.84
CA PRO A 68 0.77 15.93 3.33
C PRO A 68 0.02 16.82 2.34
N ALA A 69 -1.20 16.42 1.99
CA ALA A 69 -2.00 17.08 0.95
C ALA A 69 -2.30 18.53 1.36
N THR A 70 -1.41 19.45 1.01
CA THR A 70 -1.70 20.87 1.00
C THR A 70 -2.55 21.11 -0.24
N ARG A 71 -3.74 21.68 -0.06
CA ARG A 71 -4.64 22.08 -1.16
C ARG A 71 -4.05 23.30 -1.86
N VAL A 72 -2.92 23.12 -2.53
CA VAL A 72 -2.38 24.12 -3.45
C VAL A 72 -3.06 23.85 -4.79
N ARG A 73 -3.83 24.80 -5.30
CA ARG A 73 -4.38 24.71 -6.65
C ARG A 73 -3.24 24.93 -7.65
N PRO A 74 -2.80 23.91 -8.40
CA PRO A 74 -1.83 24.14 -9.45
C PRO A 74 -2.45 25.02 -10.53
N ARG A 75 -1.66 25.91 -11.13
CA ARG A 75 -2.09 26.65 -12.32
C ARG A 75 -2.13 25.67 -13.48
N LEU A 76 -3.34 25.19 -13.81
CA LEU A 76 -3.56 24.21 -14.86
C LEU A 76 -3.62 24.90 -16.24
N GLU A 77 -2.97 24.29 -17.23
CA GLU A 77 -3.15 24.64 -18.64
C GLU A 77 -4.60 24.41 -19.09
N ALA A 78 -5.00 24.99 -20.24
CA ALA A 78 -6.40 24.97 -20.68
C ALA A 78 -6.98 23.55 -20.80
N GLY A 79 -6.27 22.63 -21.46
CA GLY A 79 -6.72 21.24 -21.58
C GLY A 79 -6.77 20.50 -20.22
N ALA A 80 -5.84 20.82 -19.31
CA ALA A 80 -5.83 20.25 -17.97
C ALA A 80 -6.98 20.79 -17.10
N ARG A 81 -7.43 22.02 -17.33
CA ARG A 81 -8.63 22.60 -16.68
C ARG A 81 -9.91 21.92 -17.15
N GLU A 82 -10.02 21.64 -18.44
CA GLU A 82 -11.18 20.93 -19.00
C GLU A 82 -11.27 19.50 -18.45
N ALA A 83 -10.15 18.77 -18.44
CA ALA A 83 -10.09 17.44 -17.82
C ALA A 83 -10.44 17.49 -16.32
N GLN A 84 -9.97 18.52 -15.60
CA GLN A 84 -10.32 18.73 -14.18
C GLN A 84 -11.84 18.91 -14.00
N ALA A 85 -12.50 19.68 -14.87
CA ALA A 85 -13.93 19.93 -14.82
C ALA A 85 -14.74 18.64 -15.05
N VAL A 86 -14.43 17.87 -16.10
CA VAL A 86 -15.10 16.59 -16.40
C VAL A 86 -14.93 15.59 -15.26
N ILE A 87 -13.72 15.47 -14.70
CA ILE A 87 -13.46 14.56 -13.58
C ILE A 87 -14.26 15.00 -12.34
N CYS A 88 -14.33 16.30 -12.03
CA CYS A 88 -15.18 16.78 -10.94
C CYS A 88 -16.65 16.50 -11.20
N GLN A 89 -17.16 16.77 -12.40
CA GLN A 89 -18.53 16.49 -12.79
C GLN A 89 -18.90 15.01 -12.55
N THR A 90 -18.05 14.07 -12.97
CA THR A 90 -18.33 12.63 -12.77
C THR A 90 -18.30 12.25 -11.28
N GLY A 91 -17.38 12.80 -10.50
CA GLY A 91 -17.31 12.56 -9.05
C GLY A 91 -18.47 13.18 -8.27
N CYS A 92 -18.95 14.36 -8.70
CA CYS A 92 -20.10 15.03 -8.11
C CYS A 92 -21.42 14.35 -8.52
N ALA A 93 -21.56 13.83 -9.74
CA ALA A 93 -22.79 13.20 -10.22
C ALA A 93 -22.92 11.70 -9.87
N GLY A 94 -21.86 11.05 -9.40
CA GLY A 94 -21.88 9.63 -9.03
C GLY A 94 -22.83 9.29 -7.87
N HIS A 95 -23.22 8.01 -7.76
CA HIS A 95 -24.28 7.51 -6.85
C HIS A 95 -24.10 7.73 -5.35
N ALA A 96 -22.96 8.24 -4.89
CA ALA A 96 -22.73 8.60 -3.49
C ALA A 96 -22.17 10.03 -3.34
N HIS A 97 -22.17 10.79 -4.43
CA HIS A 97 -21.55 12.11 -4.55
C HIS A 97 -20.21 12.20 -3.78
N PRO A 98 -19.27 11.25 -3.98
CA PRO A 98 -18.11 11.09 -3.09
C PRO A 98 -17.22 12.32 -3.00
N TRP A 99 -17.32 13.23 -3.97
CA TRP A 99 -16.57 14.48 -4.05
C TRP A 99 -17.44 15.73 -3.90
N LEU A 100 -18.74 15.63 -3.64
CA LEU A 100 -19.59 16.78 -3.33
C LEU A 100 -19.45 17.12 -1.84
N GLU A 101 -18.97 18.32 -1.55
CA GLU A 101 -18.93 18.87 -0.20
C GLU A 101 -20.28 19.53 0.15
N ALA A 102 -20.52 19.75 1.45
CA ALA A 102 -21.79 20.30 1.94
C ALA A 102 -22.11 21.72 1.42
N ASP A 103 -21.09 22.46 1.01
CA ASP A 103 -21.16 23.79 0.42
C ASP A 103 -21.43 23.78 -1.11
N GLY A 104 -21.62 22.59 -1.70
CA GLY A 104 -21.86 22.43 -3.13
C GLY A 104 -20.59 22.43 -3.98
N GLN A 105 -19.40 22.40 -3.35
CA GLN A 105 -18.12 22.39 -4.07
C GLN A 105 -17.60 20.98 -4.33
N CYS A 106 -16.84 20.81 -5.42
CA CYS A 106 -16.09 19.59 -5.69
C CYS A 106 -14.85 19.52 -4.80
N ARG A 107 -14.73 18.51 -3.95
CA ARG A 107 -13.56 18.23 -3.08
C ARG A 107 -12.22 18.30 -3.80
N ARG A 108 -12.18 17.94 -5.09
CA ARG A 108 -10.95 17.86 -5.90
C ARG A 108 -10.52 19.21 -6.49
N SER A 109 -11.45 20.08 -6.87
CA SER A 109 -11.13 21.38 -7.50
C SER A 109 -11.38 22.59 -6.59
N GLY A 110 -12.28 22.45 -5.61
CA GLY A 110 -12.85 23.57 -4.85
C GLY A 110 -13.79 24.46 -5.67
N GLU A 111 -14.15 24.05 -6.89
CA GLU A 111 -15.11 24.75 -7.74
C GLU A 111 -16.52 24.23 -7.47
N ALA A 112 -17.54 25.00 -7.85
CA ALA A 112 -18.91 24.54 -7.81
C ALA A 112 -19.06 23.23 -8.61
N CYS A 113 -19.72 22.24 -8.01
CA CYS A 113 -20.16 21.07 -8.77
C CYS A 113 -21.31 21.54 -9.67
N ASP A 114 -21.00 21.90 -10.92
CA ASP A 114 -22.04 22.13 -11.93
C ASP A 114 -22.85 20.84 -12.08
N ARG A 115 -24.04 20.82 -11.49
CA ARG A 115 -25.07 19.85 -11.89
C ARG A 115 -25.40 20.20 -13.32
N VAL A 116 -24.91 19.40 -14.27
CA VAL A 116 -25.44 19.44 -15.63
C VAL A 116 -26.93 19.19 -15.49
N ASP A 117 -27.72 20.24 -15.75
CA ASP A 117 -29.16 20.15 -15.75
C ASP A 117 -29.54 19.10 -16.81
N PRO A 118 -30.15 17.97 -16.43
CA PRO A 118 -30.59 16.97 -17.40
C PRO A 118 -31.60 17.53 -18.42
N ALA A 119 -32.16 18.73 -18.19
CA ALA A 119 -33.00 19.42 -19.16
C ALA A 119 -32.23 20.15 -20.29
N ALA A 120 -30.91 20.34 -20.17
CA ALA A 120 -30.08 21.04 -21.16
C ALA A 120 -29.50 20.12 -22.25
N VAL A 121 -29.71 18.80 -22.15
CA VAL A 121 -29.36 17.82 -23.19
C VAL A 121 -30.65 17.44 -23.94
N ARG A 122 -31.14 18.35 -24.78
CA ARG A 122 -32.19 18.08 -25.77
C ARG A 122 -31.76 18.56 -27.14
#